data_AF-U2D0J7-F1
#
_entry.id   AF-U2D0J7-F1
#
_cell.length_a   1.000
_cell.length_b   1.000
_cell.length_c   1.000
_cell.angle_alpha   90.00
_cell.angle_beta   90.00
_cell.angle_gamma   90.00
#
_symmetry.space_group_name_H-M   'P 1'
#
loop_
_entity.id
_entity.type
_entity.pdbx_description
1 polymer ?
#
loop_
_entity_poly.entity_id
_entity_poly.type
_entity_poly.pdbx_seq_one_letter_code
_entity_poly.pdbx_strand_id
1 'polypeptide(L)'
;MKSILYRNPVTSAIAINFMTMILFIYSINQRITALTISLMVTGVVNRRILDDGIKLNKQKKTIIFLSFFISISIAILYNVYIHKISLNQTINGV
;
A
#
# COMPACT_ATOMS: atom_id res chain seq x y z
N MET A 1 -23.00 12.96 -9.85
CA MET A 1 -23.03 11.69 -9.07
C MET A 1 -21.71 11.52 -8.36
N LYS A 2 -21.69 11.25 -7.04
CA LYS A 2 -20.43 10.91 -6.35
C LYS A 2 -19.94 9.55 -6.87
N SER A 3 -18.65 9.45 -7.20
CA SER A 3 -18.00 8.20 -7.64
C SER A 3 -18.23 7.07 -6.63
N ILE A 4 -18.27 5.81 -7.12
CA ILE A 4 -18.36 4.59 -6.30
C ILE A 4 -17.32 4.60 -5.17
N LEU A 5 -16.14 5.15 -5.47
CA LEU A 5 -15.00 5.29 -4.57
C LEU A 5 -15.34 6.05 -3.27
N TYR A 6 -16.27 6.99 -3.35
CA TYR A 6 -16.70 7.80 -2.21
C TYR A 6 -17.99 7.29 -1.56
N ARG A 7 -18.71 6.39 -2.22
CA ARG A 7 -19.96 5.79 -1.70
C ARG A 7 -19.66 4.70 -0.68
N ASN A 8 -18.57 3.96 -0.87
CA ASN A 8 -18.10 2.96 0.08
C ASN A 8 -16.60 3.15 0.41
N PRO A 9 -16.26 4.22 1.14
CA PRO A 9 -14.87 4.70 1.26
C PRO A 9 -13.92 3.70 1.92
N VAL A 10 -14.40 2.90 2.87
CA VAL A 10 -13.57 1.90 3.57
C VAL A 10 -13.16 0.79 2.61
N THR A 11 -14.12 0.17 1.93
CA THR A 11 -13.84 -0.91 0.98
C THR A 11 -12.95 -0.42 -0.15
N SER A 12 -13.19 0.78 -0.68
CA SER A 12 -12.37 1.36 -1.73
C SER A 12 -10.93 1.61 -1.27
N ALA A 13 -10.72 2.20 -0.09
CA ALA A 13 -9.38 2.41 0.44
C ALA A 13 -8.63 1.10 0.67
N ILE A 14 -9.28 0.09 1.25
CA ILE A 14 -8.68 -1.23 1.45
C ILE A 14 -8.28 -1.86 0.11
N ALA A 15 -9.15 -1.81 -0.89
CA ALA A 15 -8.87 -2.36 -2.21
C ALA A 15 -7.65 -1.66 -2.87
N ILE A 16 -7.59 -0.33 -2.78
CA ILE A 16 -6.46 0.46 -3.30
C ILE A 16 -5.16 0.13 -2.54
N ASN A 17 -5.22 0.04 -1.22
CA ASN A 17 -4.06 -0.30 -0.39
C ASN A 17 -3.55 -1.72 -0.69
N PHE A 18 -4.47 -2.67 -0.89
CA PHE A 18 -4.13 -4.04 -1.27
C PHE A 18 -3.50 -4.12 -2.67
N MET A 19 -4.07 -3.41 -3.65
CA MET A 19 -3.49 -3.32 -4.99
C MET A 19 -2.08 -2.70 -4.96
N THR A 20 -1.91 -1.63 -4.16
CA THR A 20 -0.60 -0.99 -3.96
C THR A 20 0.42 -1.96 -3.37
N MET A 21 0.01 -2.77 -2.40
CA MET A 21 0.84 -3.80 -1.79
C MET A 21 1.30 -4.85 -2.80
N ILE A 22 0.41 -5.31 -3.70
CA ILE A 22 0.79 -6.25 -4.76
C ILE A 22 1.81 -5.62 -5.71
N LEU A 23 1.56 -4.39 -6.15
CA LEU A 23 2.48 -3.66 -7.02
C LEU A 23 3.86 -3.46 -6.37
N PHE A 24 3.90 -3.29 -5.06
CA PHE A 24 5.15 -3.23 -4.31
C PHE A 24 5.93 -4.52 -4.31
N ILE A 25 5.29 -5.63 -3.96
CA ILE A 25 5.92 -6.94 -3.95
C ILE A 25 6.49 -7.24 -5.35
N TYR A 26 5.72 -6.94 -6.39
CA TYR A 26 6.16 -7.07 -7.77
C TYR A 26 7.37 -6.17 -8.10
N SER A 27 7.32 -4.89 -7.72
CA SER A 27 8.40 -3.93 -8.00
C SER A 27 9.70 -4.30 -7.30
N ILE A 28 9.63 -4.80 -6.05
CA ILE A 28 10.79 -5.29 -5.30
C ILE A 28 11.45 -6.46 -6.04
N ASN A 29 10.65 -7.43 -6.50
CA ASN A 29 11.15 -8.59 -7.23
C ASN A 29 11.81 -8.21 -8.56
N GLN A 30 11.28 -7.19 -9.24
CA GLN A 30 11.83 -6.68 -10.50
C GLN A 30 12.94 -5.62 -10.30
N ARG A 31 13.31 -5.28 -9.05
CA ARG A 31 14.27 -4.22 -8.71
C ARG A 31 13.92 -2.84 -9.30
N ILE A 32 12.63 -2.56 -9.46
CA ILE A 32 12.12 -1.30 -10.00
C ILE A 32 11.97 -0.28 -8.86
N THR A 33 12.55 0.90 -9.02
CA THR A 33 12.50 2.01 -8.04
C THR A 33 11.15 2.75 -7.96
N ALA A 34 10.10 2.24 -8.62
CA ALA A 34 8.76 2.84 -8.67
C ALA A 34 8.01 2.83 -7.31
N LEU A 35 8.59 2.21 -6.28
CA LEU A 35 8.06 2.09 -4.92
C LEU A 35 7.67 3.46 -4.31
N THR A 36 8.54 4.46 -4.43
CA THR A 36 8.28 5.77 -3.79
C THR A 36 7.11 6.50 -4.45
N ILE A 37 6.95 6.33 -5.77
CA ILE A 37 5.88 6.98 -6.54
C ILE A 37 4.53 6.35 -6.23
N SER A 38 4.46 5.01 -6.17
CA SER A 38 3.20 4.33 -5.84
C SER A 38 2.72 4.67 -4.43
N LEU A 39 3.62 4.84 -3.45
CA LEU A 39 3.25 5.33 -2.11
C LEU A 39 2.62 6.71 -2.13
N MET A 40 3.25 7.64 -2.84
CA MET A 40 2.77 9.01 -2.92
C MET A 40 1.37 9.04 -3.54
N VAL A 41 1.17 8.32 -4.65
CA VAL A 41 -0.14 8.22 -5.32
C VAL A 41 -1.18 7.61 -4.37
N THR A 42 -0.87 6.49 -3.73
CA THR A 42 -1.80 5.82 -2.80
C THR A 42 -2.14 6.69 -1.59
N GLY A 43 -1.17 7.42 -1.05
CA GLY A 43 -1.40 8.41 0.01
C GLY A 43 -2.35 9.51 -0.42
N VAL A 44 -2.15 10.09 -1.62
CA VAL A 44 -3.04 11.11 -2.20
C VAL A 44 -4.45 10.56 -2.41
N VAL A 45 -4.58 9.33 -2.93
CA VAL A 45 -5.89 8.71 -3.15
C VAL A 45 -6.59 8.46 -1.82
N ASN A 46 -5.92 7.89 -0.82
CA ASN A 46 -6.49 7.71 0.52
C ASN A 46 -6.91 9.04 1.15
N ARG A 47 -6.14 10.11 0.94
CA ARG A 47 -6.51 11.45 1.42
C ARG A 47 -7.81 11.92 0.77
N ARG A 48 -7.95 11.79 -0.55
CA ARG A 48 -9.19 12.13 -1.26
C ARG A 48 -10.39 11.30 -0.77
N ILE A 49 -10.19 10.02 -0.48
CA ILE A 49 -11.25 9.17 0.10
C ILE A 49 -11.71 9.71 1.46
N LEU A 50 -10.77 10.13 2.30
CA LEU A 50 -11.05 10.66 3.63
C LEU A 50 -11.77 12.01 3.61
N ASP A 51 -11.45 12.85 2.61
CA ASP A 51 -12.01 14.19 2.46
C ASP A 51 -13.41 14.15 1.79
N ASP A 52 -13.61 13.32 0.75
CA ASP A 52 -14.85 13.30 -0.06
C ASP A 52 -15.86 12.18 0.31
N GLY A 53 -15.43 11.23 1.15
CA GLY A 53 -16.17 10.01 1.48
C GLY A 53 -17.49 10.26 2.21
N ILE A 54 -18.53 9.54 1.79
CA ILE A 54 -19.88 9.65 2.36
C ILE A 54 -19.95 8.88 3.69
N LYS A 55 -20.54 9.48 4.74
CA LYS A 55 -20.78 8.84 6.05
C LYS A 55 -19.51 8.27 6.70
N LEU A 56 -18.40 9.00 6.62
CA LEU A 56 -17.15 8.69 7.33
C LEU A 56 -17.23 9.12 8.80
N ASN A 57 -17.18 8.15 9.71
CA ASN A 57 -17.02 8.38 11.15
C ASN A 57 -15.55 8.15 11.56
N LYS A 58 -15.22 8.45 12.82
CA LYS A 58 -13.85 8.30 13.36
C LYS A 58 -13.32 6.87 13.20
N GLN A 59 -14.15 5.86 13.48
CA GLN A 59 -13.76 4.44 13.34
C GLN A 59 -13.38 4.08 11.90
N LYS A 60 -14.20 4.47 10.91
CA LYS A 60 -13.92 4.22 9.49
C LYS A 60 -12.63 4.92 9.03
N LYS A 61 -12.39 6.14 9.48
CA LYS A 61 -11.13 6.86 9.19
C LYS A 61 -9.93 6.09 9.76
N THR A 62 -10.03 5.61 11.01
CA THR A 62 -8.99 4.79 11.64
C THR A 62 -8.72 3.51 10.84
N ILE A 63 -9.75 2.81 10.37
CA ILE A 63 -9.59 1.60 9.54
C ILE A 63 -8.83 1.90 8.25
N ILE A 64 -9.18 3.00 7.57
CA ILE A 64 -8.48 3.44 6.35
C ILE A 64 -7.00 3.67 6.62
N PHE A 65 -6.66 4.43 7.67
CA PHE A 65 -5.27 4.66 8.06
C PHE A 65 -4.55 3.35 8.42
N LEU A 66 -5.17 2.50 9.24
CA LEU A 66 -4.58 1.24 9.68
C LEU A 66 -4.29 0.34 8.47
N SER A 67 -5.21 0.25 7.51
CA SER A 67 -5.00 -0.56 6.30
C SER A 67 -3.84 -0.06 5.44
N PHE A 68 -3.61 1.25 5.41
CA PHE A 68 -2.46 1.85 4.72
C PHE A 68 -1.14 1.57 5.46
N PHE A 69 -1.11 1.64 6.79
CA PHE A 69 0.08 1.27 7.56
C PHE A 69 0.40 -0.22 7.47
N ILE A 70 -0.61 -1.08 7.41
CA ILE A 70 -0.43 -2.53 7.21
C ILE A 70 0.21 -2.79 5.84
N SER A 71 -0.27 -2.15 4.77
CA SER A 71 0.31 -2.36 3.43
C SER A 71 1.77 -1.90 3.35
N ILE A 72 2.12 -0.78 3.98
CA ILE A 72 3.50 -0.30 4.08
C ILE A 72 4.37 -1.25 4.88
N SER A 73 3.90 -1.69 6.05
CA SER A 73 4.66 -2.60 6.92
C SER A 73 5.00 -3.91 6.21
N ILE A 74 4.03 -4.49 5.49
CA ILE A 74 4.25 -5.70 4.69
C ILE A 74 5.29 -5.46 3.60
N ALA A 75 5.22 -4.34 2.89
CA ALA A 75 6.18 -4.02 1.83
C ALA A 75 7.62 -3.88 2.36
N ILE A 76 7.79 -3.23 3.52
CA ILE A 76 9.10 -3.10 4.18
C ILE A 76 9.64 -4.46 4.62
N LEU A 77 8.81 -5.26 5.30
CA LEU A 77 9.22 -6.61 5.76
C LEU A 77 9.61 -7.50 4.58
N TYR A 78 8.85 -7.45 3.49
CA TYR A 78 9.15 -8.21 2.27
C TYR A 78 10.47 -7.77 1.63
N ASN A 79 10.73 -6.46 1.55
CA ASN A 79 11.99 -5.93 1.04
C ASN A 79 13.18 -6.42 1.87
N VAL A 80 13.10 -6.30 3.21
CA VAL A 80 14.15 -6.79 4.12
C VAL A 80 14.40 -8.28 3.93
N TYR A 81 13.34 -9.08 3.77
CA TYR A 81 13.44 -10.51 3.52
C TYR A 81 14.17 -10.83 2.21
N ILE A 82 13.79 -10.20 1.09
CA ILE A 82 14.43 -10.39 -0.22
C ILE A 82 15.89 -9.93 -0.20
N HIS A 83 16.18 -8.82 0.47
CA HIS A 83 17.55 -8.32 0.62
C HIS A 83 18.42 -9.33 1.38
N LYS A 84 17.91 -9.89 2.48
CA LYS A 84 18.61 -10.94 3.26
C LYS A 84 18.88 -12.19 2.43
N ILE A 85 17.91 -12.64 1.61
CA ILE A 85 18.11 -13.77 0.70
C ILE A 85 19.20 -13.47 -0.33
N SER A 86 19.12 -12.31 -0.98
CA SER A 86 20.08 -11.89 -2.01
C SER A 86 21.50 -11.80 -1.45
N LEU A 87 21.64 -11.28 -0.22
CA LEU A 87 22.92 -11.21 0.49
C LEU A 87 23.47 -12.61 0.76
N ASN A 88 22.65 -13.53 1.27
CA ASN A 88 23.06 -14.91 1.55
C ASN A 88 23.48 -15.66 0.28
N GLN A 89 22.81 -15.44 -0.85
CA GLN A 89 23.23 -16.01 -2.14
C GLN A 89 24.59 -15.48 -2.57
N THR A 90 24.82 -14.18 -2.42
CA THR A 90 26.10 -13.53 -2.73
C THR A 90 27.25 -14.06 -1.86
N ILE A 91 27.00 -14.27 -0.56
CA ILE A 91 28.02 -14.76 0.39
C ILE A 91 28.32 -16.25 0.15
N ASN A 92 27.30 -17.06 -0.13
CA ASN A 92 27.44 -18.51 -0.29
C ASN A 92 27.83 -18.94 -1.71
N GLY A 93 28.00 -17.99 -2.64
CA GLY A 93 28.51 -18.25 -3.99
C GLY A 93 27.61 -19.13 -4.86
N VAL A 94 26.29 -19.08 -4.65
CA VAL A 94 25.29 -19.73 -5.52
C VAL A 94 24.84 -18.77 -6.61
#